data_AF-A0A6P7XCS5-F1
#
_entry.id   AF-A0A6P7XCS5-F1
#
_cell.length_a   1.000
_cell.length_b   1.000
_cell.length_c   1.000
_cell.angle_alpha   90.00
_cell.angle_beta   90.00
_cell.angle_gamma   90.00
#
_symmetry.space_group_name_H-M   'P 1'
#
loop_
_entity.id
_entity.type
_entity.pdbx_description
1 polymer ?
#
loop_
_entity_poly.entity_id
_entity_poly.type
_entity_poly.pdbx_seq_one_letter_code
_entity_poly.pdbx_strand_id
1 'polypeptide(L)'
;MYTTLLIELCKLQPGSLPQVLAQATEMFYMRLDSMNTTCIDRLINWFSHHLSNFQFRWSWEDWSDCLTQDLDKPKPKFVKEVLEKCMRLSYHQRILDIVPAAFSALTPPTPACIYKYGDESNSSLPGYPVATSLTNAIKTKATNEEIFTILKDVPNPNQDDEDDERFSFNPLKIEVFVQTLLHLAAKSFSHSFSALAKFHEVFKTLAESDEGKLHVLRVMYDVWKNHPQMISVLIDKMIRTQIVDCAAVANWIFSPELSHDFTRLYIWEILHSTIRKMNKHVQKIQRELEETKGKLEKQHKRRDSDDDDDRNSDREDGPLEEQIERLQEKVESAQSEQKNLFLVIFQRFIMLLTEHLVRCETGGIDVITPWYKNCTERLQQIFLQHHQIIHQYMVTLENLLFTAELDHHILAVFQQFCALQT
;
A
#
# COMPACT_ATOMS: atom_id res chain seq x y z
N MET A 1 -15.67 15.62 -2.40
CA MET A 1 -16.18 16.90 -2.95
C MET A 1 -16.97 16.67 -4.23
N TYR A 2 -16.36 16.23 -5.35
CA TYR A 2 -17.10 16.07 -6.61
C TYR A 2 -18.31 15.11 -6.54
N THR A 3 -18.18 13.95 -5.87
CA THR A 3 -19.31 13.02 -5.69
C THR A 3 -20.50 13.69 -5.00
N THR A 4 -20.26 14.38 -3.88
CA THR A 4 -21.33 15.05 -3.13
C THR A 4 -21.90 16.25 -3.88
N LEU A 5 -21.06 17.00 -4.61
CA LEU A 5 -21.52 18.08 -5.49
C LEU A 5 -22.51 17.56 -6.54
N LEU A 6 -22.20 16.46 -7.23
CA LEU A 6 -23.09 15.88 -8.22
C LEU A 6 -24.40 15.36 -7.61
N ILE A 7 -24.36 14.84 -6.38
CA ILE A 7 -25.56 14.46 -5.63
C ILE A 7 -26.43 15.69 -5.34
N GLU A 8 -25.85 16.79 -4.86
CA GLU A 8 -26.60 18.04 -4.61
C GLU A 8 -27.18 18.62 -5.90
N LEU A 9 -26.43 18.60 -7.00
CA LEU A 9 -26.94 19.03 -8.30
C LEU A 9 -28.11 18.13 -8.76
N CYS A 10 -28.09 16.82 -8.48
CA CYS A 10 -29.22 15.93 -8.80
C CYS A 10 -30.47 16.26 -7.98
N LYS A 11 -30.30 16.71 -6.72
CA LYS A 11 -31.42 17.20 -5.90
C LYS A 11 -31.97 18.52 -6.42
N LEU A 12 -31.11 19.42 -6.91
CA LEU A 12 -31.51 20.71 -7.47
C LEU A 12 -32.18 20.59 -8.84
N GLN A 13 -31.81 19.58 -9.64
CA GLN A 13 -32.31 19.37 -11.00
C GLN A 13 -32.74 17.90 -11.22
N PRO A 14 -33.76 17.41 -10.48
CA PRO A 14 -34.12 15.99 -10.47
C PRO A 14 -34.70 15.49 -11.81
N GLY A 15 -35.28 16.39 -12.62
CA GLY A 15 -35.90 16.04 -13.89
C GLY A 15 -34.96 15.93 -15.09
N SER A 16 -33.70 16.34 -14.96
CA SER A 16 -32.76 16.41 -16.09
C SER A 16 -31.37 15.89 -15.75
N LEU A 17 -30.79 16.31 -14.62
CA LEU A 17 -29.40 16.01 -14.33
C LEU A 17 -29.09 14.52 -14.12
N PRO A 18 -29.94 13.70 -13.46
CA PRO A 18 -29.69 12.27 -13.36
C PRO A 18 -29.55 11.58 -14.72
N GLN A 19 -30.33 12.01 -15.73
CA GLN A 19 -30.24 11.46 -17.09
C GLN A 19 -28.93 11.84 -17.77
N VAL A 20 -28.53 13.12 -17.65
CA VAL A 20 -27.23 13.60 -18.16
C VAL A 20 -26.08 12.85 -17.50
N LEU A 21 -26.16 12.62 -16.19
CA LEU A 21 -25.12 11.92 -15.43
C LEU A 21 -25.03 10.44 -15.81
N ALA A 22 -26.17 9.77 -15.99
CA ALA A 22 -26.22 8.40 -16.48
C ALA A 22 -25.62 8.30 -17.89
N GLN A 23 -25.98 9.22 -18.80
CA GLN A 23 -25.42 9.27 -20.15
C GLN A 23 -23.90 9.52 -20.13
N ALA A 24 -23.41 10.42 -19.27
CA ALA A 24 -21.98 10.67 -19.13
C ALA A 24 -21.24 9.42 -18.60
N THR A 25 -21.83 8.71 -17.64
CA THR A 25 -21.30 7.45 -17.09
C THR A 25 -21.16 6.40 -18.19
N GLU A 26 -22.19 6.26 -19.02
CA GLU A 26 -22.20 5.36 -20.16
C GLU A 26 -21.11 5.70 -21.17
N MET A 27 -20.96 6.99 -21.50
CA MET A 27 -19.89 7.45 -22.39
C MET A 27 -18.49 7.20 -21.81
N PHE A 28 -18.31 7.32 -20.49
CA PHE A 28 -17.03 6.99 -19.85
C PHE A 28 -16.74 5.50 -19.94
N TYR A 29 -17.73 4.64 -19.65
CA TYR A 29 -17.60 3.19 -19.77
C TYR A 29 -17.21 2.77 -21.19
N MET A 30 -17.90 3.30 -22.20
CA MET A 30 -17.63 2.99 -23.61
C MET A 30 -16.27 3.49 -24.11
N ARG A 31 -15.60 4.38 -23.36
CA ARG A 31 -14.29 4.95 -23.70
C ARG A 31 -13.16 4.51 -22.76
N LEU A 32 -13.40 3.47 -21.95
CA LEU A 32 -12.41 2.94 -21.00
C LEU A 32 -11.12 2.46 -21.67
N ASP A 33 -11.19 1.95 -22.90
CA ASP A 33 -10.03 1.35 -23.59
C ASP A 33 -8.84 2.30 -23.73
N SER A 34 -9.12 3.59 -23.99
CA SER A 34 -8.10 4.63 -24.11
C SER A 34 -7.97 5.50 -22.84
N MET A 35 -8.77 5.26 -21.81
CA MET A 35 -8.70 6.06 -20.58
C MET A 35 -7.41 5.72 -19.82
N ASN A 36 -6.74 6.75 -19.29
CA ASN A 36 -5.56 6.56 -18.44
C ASN A 36 -5.97 5.91 -17.10
N THR A 37 -5.16 4.96 -16.62
CA THR A 37 -5.39 4.22 -15.37
C THR A 37 -5.66 5.14 -14.17
N THR A 38 -4.97 6.28 -14.06
CA THR A 38 -5.21 7.25 -12.97
C THR A 38 -6.62 7.82 -13.01
N CYS A 39 -7.19 8.02 -14.20
CA CYS A 39 -8.56 8.49 -14.39
C CYS A 39 -9.57 7.36 -14.15
N ILE A 40 -9.25 6.14 -14.59
CA ILE A 40 -10.07 4.94 -14.31
C ILE A 40 -10.22 4.74 -12.80
N ASP A 41 -9.14 4.84 -12.01
CA ASP A 41 -9.20 4.78 -10.55
C ASP A 41 -10.19 5.78 -9.95
N ARG A 42 -10.17 7.02 -10.45
CA ARG A 42 -11.07 8.09 -9.99
C ARG A 42 -12.51 7.78 -10.38
N LEU A 43 -12.73 7.27 -11.60
CA LEU A 43 -14.04 6.88 -12.08
C LEU A 43 -14.60 5.71 -11.25
N ILE A 44 -13.80 4.69 -10.96
CA ILE A 44 -14.17 3.56 -10.09
C ILE A 44 -14.62 4.09 -8.72
N ASN A 45 -13.78 4.88 -8.05
CA ASN A 45 -14.06 5.41 -6.71
C ASN A 45 -15.28 6.34 -6.70
N TRP A 46 -15.42 7.19 -7.72
CA TRP A 46 -16.57 8.08 -7.83
C TRP A 46 -17.86 7.29 -8.06
N PHE A 47 -17.86 6.36 -9.03
CA PHE A 47 -19.04 5.64 -9.45
C PHE A 47 -19.53 4.68 -8.36
N SER A 48 -18.64 3.91 -7.73
CA SER A 48 -19.01 3.02 -6.63
C SER A 48 -19.62 3.78 -5.44
N HIS A 49 -19.06 4.96 -5.12
CA HIS A 49 -19.57 5.82 -4.06
C HIS A 49 -20.88 6.53 -4.48
N HIS A 50 -21.03 6.89 -5.75
CA HIS A 50 -22.28 7.41 -6.28
C HIS A 50 -23.39 6.36 -6.13
N LEU A 51 -23.16 5.12 -6.60
CA LEU A 51 -24.09 4.00 -6.48
C LEU A 51 -24.53 3.75 -5.04
N SER A 52 -23.62 3.81 -4.06
CA SER A 52 -23.97 3.59 -2.65
C SER A 52 -24.97 4.62 -2.10
N ASN A 53 -25.07 5.81 -2.71
CA ASN A 53 -26.03 6.85 -2.35
C ASN A 53 -27.40 6.67 -3.04
N PHE A 54 -27.50 5.80 -4.05
CA PHE A 54 -28.72 5.51 -4.81
C PHE A 54 -29.08 4.01 -4.78
N GLN A 55 -28.91 3.39 -3.61
CA GLN A 55 -29.28 2.00 -3.32
C GLN A 55 -28.59 0.95 -4.22
N PHE A 56 -27.46 1.31 -4.80
CA PHE A 56 -26.69 0.52 -5.77
C PHE A 56 -27.47 0.16 -7.04
N ARG A 57 -28.41 1.00 -7.46
CA ARG A 57 -29.18 0.79 -8.69
C ARG A 57 -28.38 1.20 -9.91
N TRP A 58 -28.19 0.26 -10.83
CA TRP A 58 -27.61 0.49 -12.14
C TRP A 58 -28.16 -0.54 -13.14
N SER A 59 -28.26 -0.16 -14.41
CA SER A 59 -28.64 -1.05 -15.49
C SER A 59 -27.43 -1.87 -15.95
N TRP A 60 -26.98 -2.83 -15.12
CA TRP A 60 -25.77 -3.62 -15.40
C TRP A 60 -25.81 -4.36 -16.75
N GLU A 61 -26.99 -4.78 -17.22
CA GLU A 61 -27.18 -5.45 -18.50
C GLU A 61 -26.71 -4.61 -19.71
N ASP A 62 -26.73 -3.27 -19.60
CA ASP A 62 -26.26 -2.37 -20.65
C ASP A 62 -24.74 -2.54 -20.90
N TRP A 63 -24.01 -3.13 -19.94
CA TRP A 63 -22.57 -3.39 -19.98
C TRP A 63 -22.23 -4.86 -20.21
N SER A 64 -23.15 -5.65 -20.75
CA SER A 64 -22.96 -7.08 -21.01
C SER A 64 -21.84 -7.37 -22.03
N ASP A 65 -21.41 -6.38 -22.80
CA ASP A 65 -20.29 -6.49 -23.74
C ASP A 65 -18.94 -6.79 -23.04
N CYS A 66 -18.81 -6.51 -21.73
CA CYS A 66 -17.61 -6.90 -20.99
C CYS A 66 -17.53 -8.40 -20.67
N LEU A 67 -18.65 -9.13 -20.67
CA LEU A 67 -18.70 -10.54 -20.27
C LEU A 67 -18.04 -11.48 -21.29
N THR A 68 -17.92 -11.02 -22.55
CA THR A 68 -17.27 -11.77 -23.64
C THR A 68 -15.82 -11.35 -23.86
N GLN A 69 -15.30 -10.42 -23.06
CA GLN A 69 -13.92 -9.93 -23.15
C GLN A 69 -13.02 -10.65 -22.14
N ASP A 70 -11.72 -10.61 -22.40
CA ASP A 70 -10.71 -11.02 -21.42
C ASP A 70 -10.83 -10.17 -20.14
N LEU A 71 -10.78 -10.80 -18.97
CA LEU A 71 -10.93 -10.15 -17.66
C LEU A 71 -9.88 -9.06 -17.39
N ASP A 72 -8.73 -9.12 -18.07
CA ASP A 72 -7.69 -8.10 -17.97
C ASP A 72 -7.95 -6.86 -18.83
N LYS A 73 -8.98 -6.88 -19.69
CA LYS A 73 -9.40 -5.72 -20.49
C LYS A 73 -10.06 -4.64 -19.62
N PRO A 74 -10.00 -3.36 -20.03
CA PRO A 74 -10.45 -2.24 -19.19
C PRO A 74 -11.90 -2.33 -18.70
N LYS A 75 -12.83 -2.77 -19.55
CA LYS A 75 -14.27 -2.87 -19.20
C LYS A 75 -14.60 -3.91 -18.12
N PRO A 76 -14.27 -5.22 -18.27
CA PRO A 76 -14.55 -6.19 -17.21
C PRO A 76 -13.76 -5.89 -15.93
N LYS A 77 -12.52 -5.42 -16.06
CA LYS A 77 -11.72 -4.98 -14.91
C LYS A 77 -12.36 -3.80 -14.17
N PHE A 78 -12.88 -2.80 -14.88
CA PHE A 78 -13.61 -1.67 -14.29
C PHE A 78 -14.82 -2.16 -13.49
N VAL A 79 -15.64 -3.03 -14.06
CA VAL A 79 -16.83 -3.58 -13.37
C VAL A 79 -16.43 -4.36 -12.11
N LYS A 80 -15.41 -5.22 -12.21
CA LYS A 80 -14.90 -5.99 -11.06
C LYS A 80 -14.43 -5.08 -9.92
N GLU A 81 -13.66 -4.04 -10.22
CA GLU A 81 -13.17 -3.09 -9.22
C GLU A 81 -14.30 -2.21 -8.63
N VAL A 82 -15.29 -1.82 -9.44
CA VAL A 82 -16.49 -1.11 -8.95
C VAL A 82 -17.28 -1.98 -7.97
N LEU A 83 -17.55 -3.24 -8.32
CA LEU A 83 -18.29 -4.15 -7.46
C LEU A 83 -17.54 -4.44 -6.16
N GLU A 84 -16.21 -4.57 -6.21
CA GLU A 84 -15.39 -4.69 -5.01
C GLU A 84 -15.50 -3.44 -4.12
N LYS A 85 -15.44 -2.24 -4.69
CA LYS A 85 -15.63 -0.99 -3.95
C LYS A 85 -17.04 -0.86 -3.36
N CYS A 86 -18.07 -1.26 -4.10
CA CYS A 86 -19.44 -1.31 -3.60
C CYS A 86 -19.56 -2.27 -2.42
N MET A 87 -18.89 -3.44 -2.46
CA MET A 87 -18.87 -4.39 -1.34
C MET A 87 -18.25 -3.77 -0.09
N ARG A 88 -17.17 -2.98 -0.21
CA ARG A 88 -16.56 -2.29 0.94
C ARG A 88 -17.48 -1.23 1.58
N LEU A 89 -18.47 -0.74 0.84
CA LEU A 89 -19.52 0.18 1.30
C LEU A 89 -20.84 -0.55 1.65
N SER A 90 -20.83 -1.88 1.60
CA SER A 90 -21.99 -2.74 1.80
C SER A 90 -21.55 -4.08 2.40
N TYR A 91 -22.14 -5.18 1.98
CA TYR A 91 -21.73 -6.55 2.33
C TYR A 91 -21.87 -7.47 1.12
N HIS A 92 -21.12 -8.58 1.11
CA HIS A 92 -20.99 -9.49 -0.04
C HIS A 92 -22.33 -9.89 -0.65
N GLN A 93 -23.27 -10.42 0.15
CA GLN A 93 -24.58 -10.86 -0.35
C GLN A 93 -25.36 -9.73 -1.05
N ARG A 94 -25.33 -8.51 -0.52
CA ARG A 94 -26.01 -7.38 -1.15
C ARG A 94 -25.48 -7.09 -2.54
N ILE A 95 -24.17 -7.23 -2.75
CA ILE A 95 -23.55 -6.98 -4.06
C ILE A 95 -23.91 -8.09 -5.06
N LEU A 96 -24.02 -9.34 -4.61
CA LEU A 96 -24.51 -10.43 -5.45
C LEU A 96 -25.97 -10.18 -5.89
N ASP A 97 -26.82 -9.66 -5.00
CA ASP A 97 -28.24 -9.49 -5.27
C ASP A 97 -28.56 -8.32 -6.24
N ILE A 98 -27.65 -7.35 -6.40
CA ILE A 98 -27.88 -6.15 -7.24
C ILE A 98 -27.40 -6.32 -8.68
N VAL A 99 -26.68 -7.39 -8.98
CA VAL A 99 -26.16 -7.67 -10.33
C VAL A 99 -26.91 -8.86 -10.95
N PRO A 100 -27.05 -8.90 -12.28
CA PRO A 100 -27.57 -10.08 -12.96
C PRO A 100 -26.68 -11.31 -12.77
N ALA A 101 -27.27 -12.52 -12.87
CA ALA A 101 -26.55 -13.78 -12.68
C ALA A 101 -25.35 -13.96 -13.63
N ALA A 102 -25.44 -13.40 -14.84
CA ALA A 102 -24.38 -13.42 -15.84
C ALA A 102 -23.09 -12.70 -15.37
N PHE A 103 -23.20 -11.74 -14.44
CA PHE A 103 -22.07 -10.97 -13.90
C PHE A 103 -21.38 -11.65 -12.71
N SER A 104 -21.81 -12.85 -12.29
CA SER A 104 -21.27 -13.56 -11.12
C SER A 104 -19.74 -13.72 -11.15
N ALA A 105 -19.14 -13.96 -12.33
CA ALA A 105 -17.68 -14.06 -12.49
C ALA A 105 -16.91 -12.75 -12.19
N LEU A 106 -17.60 -11.60 -12.22
CA LEU A 106 -17.04 -10.28 -11.93
C LEU A 106 -17.27 -9.83 -10.48
N THR A 107 -18.03 -10.60 -9.70
CA THR A 107 -18.30 -10.25 -8.30
C THR A 107 -17.08 -10.53 -7.41
N PRO A 108 -16.86 -9.70 -6.37
CA PRO A 108 -15.76 -9.93 -5.45
C PRO A 108 -15.98 -11.23 -4.65
N PRO A 109 -14.91 -11.97 -4.30
CA PRO A 109 -15.05 -13.14 -3.44
C PRO A 109 -15.50 -12.75 -2.03
N THR A 110 -16.04 -13.71 -1.29
CA THR A 110 -16.33 -13.54 0.13
C THR A 110 -15.06 -13.14 0.89
N PRO A 111 -15.07 -12.02 1.66
CA PRO A 111 -13.89 -11.51 2.36
C PRO A 111 -13.58 -12.31 3.63
N ALA A 112 -13.27 -13.59 3.47
CA ALA A 112 -12.99 -14.52 4.57
C ALA A 112 -11.49 -14.58 4.91
N CYS A 113 -11.20 -14.80 6.19
CA CYS A 113 -9.86 -15.15 6.68
C CYS A 113 -9.51 -16.58 6.27
N ILE A 114 -8.30 -16.79 5.78
CA ILE A 114 -7.76 -18.11 5.43
C ILE A 114 -6.75 -18.51 6.49
N TYR A 115 -7.06 -19.55 7.26
CA TYR A 115 -6.16 -20.04 8.31
C TYR A 115 -5.52 -21.37 7.89
N LYS A 116 -4.20 -21.36 7.67
CA LYS A 116 -3.44 -22.52 7.20
C LYS A 116 -3.56 -23.74 8.11
N TYR A 117 -3.67 -23.53 9.43
CA TYR A 117 -3.67 -24.59 10.44
C TYR A 117 -5.05 -24.86 11.05
N GLY A 118 -6.13 -24.49 10.36
CA GLY A 118 -7.50 -24.60 10.89
C GLY A 118 -8.15 -25.98 10.78
N ASP A 119 -7.66 -26.83 9.88
CA ASP A 119 -8.23 -28.17 9.60
C ASP A 119 -7.33 -29.26 10.20
N GLU A 120 -7.92 -30.29 10.83
CA GLU A 120 -7.18 -31.43 11.40
C GLU A 120 -6.43 -32.25 10.33
N SER A 121 -6.90 -32.22 9.08
CA SER A 121 -6.20 -32.82 7.94
C SER A 121 -4.83 -32.16 7.66
N ASN A 122 -4.60 -30.95 8.18
CA ASN A 122 -3.34 -30.23 8.08
C ASN A 122 -2.35 -30.55 9.22
N SER A 123 -2.62 -31.57 10.03
CA SER A 123 -1.75 -31.99 11.14
C SER A 123 -0.33 -32.38 10.72
N SER A 124 -0.12 -32.72 9.46
CA SER A 124 1.20 -33.01 8.87
C SER A 124 2.00 -31.75 8.46
N LEU A 125 1.38 -30.56 8.47
CA LEU A 125 2.07 -29.34 8.07
C LEU A 125 3.16 -28.95 9.09
N PRO A 126 4.32 -28.45 8.62
CA PRO A 126 5.34 -27.90 9.50
C PRO A 126 4.74 -26.83 10.43
N GLY A 127 5.04 -26.93 11.72
CA GLY A 127 4.57 -25.97 12.71
C GLY A 127 3.13 -26.14 13.19
N TYR A 128 2.35 -27.12 12.70
CA TYR A 128 0.97 -27.36 13.15
C TYR A 128 0.84 -27.55 14.69
N PRO A 129 1.68 -28.35 15.37
CA PRO A 129 1.60 -28.48 16.83
C PRO A 129 1.82 -27.14 17.54
N VAL A 130 2.75 -26.32 17.02
CA VAL A 130 3.05 -25.00 17.57
C VAL A 130 1.90 -24.02 17.32
N ALA A 131 1.31 -24.01 16.13
CA ALA A 131 0.14 -23.20 15.81
C ALA A 131 -1.05 -23.53 16.74
N THR A 132 -1.23 -24.82 17.08
CA THR A 132 -2.24 -25.28 18.05
C THR A 132 -1.93 -24.75 19.47
N SER A 133 -0.69 -24.86 19.91
CA SER A 133 -0.23 -24.32 21.20
C SER A 133 -0.40 -22.79 21.29
N LEU A 134 -0.01 -22.06 20.23
CA LEU A 134 -0.22 -20.61 20.13
C LEU A 134 -1.70 -20.25 20.16
N THR A 135 -2.55 -21.05 19.50
CA THR A 135 -4.00 -20.83 19.50
C THR A 135 -4.55 -20.86 20.92
N ASN A 136 -4.16 -21.86 21.70
CA ASN A 136 -4.58 -22.01 23.09
C ASN A 136 -4.03 -20.89 23.97
N ALA A 137 -2.73 -20.59 23.86
CA ALA A 137 -2.07 -19.55 24.63
C ALA A 137 -2.69 -18.16 24.41
N ILE A 138 -2.94 -17.78 23.16
CA ILE A 138 -3.55 -16.48 22.84
C ILE A 138 -4.99 -16.40 23.38
N LYS A 139 -5.77 -17.48 23.30
CA LYS A 139 -7.13 -17.56 23.89
C LYS A 139 -7.11 -17.42 25.41
N THR A 140 -6.09 -17.97 26.08
CA THR A 140 -5.89 -17.81 27.54
C THR A 140 -5.16 -16.53 27.91
N LYS A 141 -5.07 -15.56 27.00
CA LYS A 141 -4.49 -14.21 27.19
C LYS A 141 -3.00 -14.19 27.49
N ALA A 142 -2.22 -15.07 26.87
CA ALA A 142 -0.78 -15.16 27.08
C ALA A 142 -0.01 -13.83 26.93
N THR A 143 1.14 -13.75 27.62
CA THR A 143 2.11 -12.64 27.55
C THR A 143 3.08 -12.80 26.36
N ASN A 144 3.88 -11.78 26.04
CA ASN A 144 4.90 -11.89 24.99
C ASN A 144 5.93 -12.99 25.32
N GLU A 145 6.36 -13.12 26.58
CA GLU A 145 7.32 -14.12 27.03
C GLU A 145 6.82 -15.55 26.84
N GLU A 146 5.53 -15.80 27.13
CA GLU A 146 4.90 -17.10 26.91
C GLU A 146 4.84 -17.44 25.41
N ILE A 147 4.52 -16.46 24.56
CA ILE A 147 4.56 -16.63 23.10
C ILE A 147 5.98 -16.93 22.61
N PHE A 148 6.98 -16.18 23.07
CA PHE A 148 8.38 -16.45 22.74
C PHE A 148 8.81 -17.86 23.18
N THR A 149 8.38 -18.29 24.36
CA THR A 149 8.67 -19.64 24.88
C THR A 149 8.11 -20.71 23.95
N ILE A 150 6.87 -20.57 23.49
CA ILE A 150 6.26 -21.50 22.53
C ILE A 150 6.99 -21.47 21.18
N LEU A 151 7.46 -20.31 20.74
CA LEU A 151 8.17 -20.14 19.48
C LEU A 151 9.63 -20.61 19.52
N LYS A 152 10.21 -20.90 20.69
CA LYS A 152 11.61 -21.38 20.78
C LYS A 152 11.78 -22.70 20.04
N ASP A 153 10.81 -23.60 20.17
CA ASP A 153 10.87 -24.99 19.68
C ASP A 153 10.55 -25.13 18.18
N VAL A 154 10.33 -24.03 17.46
CA VAL A 154 10.06 -24.06 16.02
C VAL A 154 11.36 -24.23 15.25
N PRO A 155 11.52 -25.28 14.42
CA PRO A 155 12.71 -25.50 13.63
C PRO A 155 12.90 -24.36 12.62
N ASN A 156 14.15 -23.98 12.35
CA ASN A 156 14.44 -23.03 11.29
C ASN A 156 14.69 -23.79 9.98
N PRO A 157 13.82 -23.68 8.95
CA PRO A 157 14.05 -24.34 7.68
C PRO A 157 15.25 -23.77 6.90
N ASN A 158 15.79 -22.62 7.33
CA ASN A 158 16.95 -21.98 6.72
C ASN A 158 18.27 -22.28 7.47
N GLN A 159 18.26 -23.07 8.54
CA GLN A 159 19.49 -23.46 9.25
C GLN A 159 19.98 -24.81 8.71
N ASP A 160 21.22 -24.83 8.22
CA ASP A 160 22.02 -26.04 8.06
C ASP A 160 22.74 -26.38 9.38
N ASP A 161 23.11 -27.65 9.59
CA ASP A 161 23.69 -28.16 10.85
C ASP A 161 25.05 -27.51 11.26
N GLU A 162 25.62 -26.63 10.43
CA GLU A 162 26.96 -26.02 10.63
C GLU A 162 26.94 -24.50 10.97
N ASP A 163 25.78 -23.83 10.99
CA ASP A 163 25.70 -22.37 11.19
C ASP A 163 25.47 -21.96 12.67
N ASP A 164 26.27 -20.99 13.14
CA ASP A 164 26.21 -20.42 14.49
C ASP A 164 24.81 -19.85 14.83
N GLU A 165 24.27 -20.20 16.00
CA GLU A 165 22.90 -19.93 16.50
C GLU A 165 22.52 -18.44 16.67
N ARG A 166 23.38 -17.50 16.26
CA ARG A 166 23.17 -16.07 16.52
C ARG A 166 22.38 -15.40 15.40
N PHE A 167 21.08 -15.24 15.62
CA PHE A 167 20.18 -14.32 14.91
C PHE A 167 19.81 -14.70 13.47
N SER A 168 19.48 -15.98 13.22
CA SER A 168 18.93 -16.39 11.92
C SER A 168 17.44 -16.05 11.80
N PHE A 169 17.08 -15.35 10.72
CA PHE A 169 15.69 -15.19 10.28
C PHE A 169 15.03 -16.57 10.17
N ASN A 170 13.90 -16.76 10.86
CA ASN A 170 13.16 -18.02 10.87
C ASN A 170 11.75 -17.79 10.26
N PRO A 171 11.53 -18.18 9.00
CA PRO A 171 10.26 -17.96 8.32
C PRO A 171 9.12 -18.74 8.96
N LEU A 172 9.37 -19.96 9.46
CA LEU A 172 8.33 -20.79 10.06
C LEU A 172 7.81 -20.21 11.38
N LYS A 173 8.68 -19.59 12.20
CA LYS A 173 8.27 -18.87 13.43
C LYS A 173 7.31 -17.72 13.11
N ILE A 174 7.66 -16.92 12.10
CA ILE A 174 6.79 -15.83 11.63
C ILE A 174 5.48 -16.40 11.10
N GLU A 175 5.54 -17.45 10.27
CA GLU A 175 4.36 -18.01 9.64
C GLU A 175 3.33 -18.51 10.66
N VAL A 176 3.73 -19.38 11.60
CA VAL A 176 2.81 -19.92 12.61
C VAL A 176 2.25 -18.80 13.49
N PHE A 177 3.07 -17.84 13.89
CA PHE A 177 2.65 -16.73 14.73
C PHE A 177 1.64 -15.82 14.02
N VAL A 178 1.97 -15.35 12.81
CA VAL A 178 1.13 -14.41 12.05
C VAL A 178 -0.18 -15.07 11.61
N GLN A 179 -0.14 -16.31 11.12
CA GLN A 179 -1.35 -17.08 10.77
C GLN A 179 -2.30 -17.19 11.96
N THR A 180 -1.81 -17.67 13.10
CA THR A 180 -2.64 -17.89 14.28
C THR A 180 -3.16 -16.59 14.87
N LEU A 181 -2.31 -15.57 14.99
CA LEU A 181 -2.71 -14.28 15.58
C LEU A 181 -3.79 -13.59 14.74
N LEU A 182 -3.59 -13.50 13.42
CA LEU A 182 -4.54 -12.85 12.52
C LEU A 182 -5.86 -13.61 12.43
N HIS A 183 -5.81 -14.94 12.44
CA HIS A 183 -7.01 -15.78 12.51
C HIS A 183 -7.85 -15.49 13.76
N LEU A 184 -7.23 -15.48 14.94
CA LEU A 184 -7.94 -15.22 16.20
C LEU A 184 -8.46 -13.78 16.29
N ALA A 185 -7.83 -12.85 15.58
CA ALA A 185 -8.21 -11.45 15.51
C ALA A 185 -9.07 -11.08 14.29
N ALA A 186 -9.57 -12.07 13.54
CA ALA A 186 -10.28 -11.89 12.27
C ALA A 186 -11.68 -11.25 12.39
N LYS A 187 -12.20 -11.09 13.61
CA LYS A 187 -13.57 -10.60 13.85
C LYS A 187 -13.81 -9.17 13.36
N SER A 188 -12.83 -8.28 13.49
CA SER A 188 -12.91 -6.91 12.98
C SER A 188 -11.54 -6.24 12.91
N PHE A 189 -11.45 -5.10 12.21
CA PHE A 189 -10.22 -4.29 12.18
C PHE A 189 -9.71 -3.95 13.58
N SER A 190 -10.60 -3.58 14.51
CA SER A 190 -10.21 -3.25 15.88
C SER A 190 -9.56 -4.43 16.61
N HIS A 191 -10.09 -5.65 16.45
CA HIS A 191 -9.49 -6.84 17.07
C HIS A 191 -8.09 -7.08 16.50
N SER A 192 -7.93 -6.99 15.18
CA SER A 192 -6.63 -7.13 14.52
C SER A 192 -5.63 -6.06 14.98
N PHE A 193 -6.05 -4.80 15.11
CA PHE A 193 -5.16 -3.74 15.61
C PHE A 193 -4.77 -3.92 17.06
N SER A 194 -5.70 -4.35 17.91
CA SER A 194 -5.41 -4.67 19.31
C SER A 194 -4.47 -5.87 19.44
N ALA A 195 -4.61 -6.87 18.56
CA ALA A 195 -3.71 -8.03 18.51
C ALA A 195 -2.29 -7.62 18.10
N LEU A 196 -2.13 -6.82 17.05
CA LEU A 196 -0.83 -6.26 16.63
C LEU A 196 -0.19 -5.42 17.74
N ALA A 197 -0.98 -4.64 18.47
CA ALA A 197 -0.48 -3.82 19.58
C ALA A 197 -0.07 -4.66 20.79
N LYS A 198 -0.86 -5.68 21.15
CA LYS A 198 -0.58 -6.56 22.30
C LYS A 198 0.73 -7.32 22.12
N PHE A 199 0.95 -7.87 20.93
CA PHE A 199 2.13 -8.68 20.61
C PHE A 199 3.16 -7.94 19.75
N HIS A 200 3.22 -6.62 19.88
CA HIS A 200 4.11 -5.75 19.11
C HIS A 200 5.59 -6.13 19.28
N GLU A 201 5.98 -6.46 20.51
CA GLU A 201 7.33 -6.91 20.83
C GLU A 201 7.72 -8.18 20.07
N VAL A 202 6.81 -9.17 20.01
CA VAL A 202 7.03 -10.42 19.25
C VAL A 202 7.22 -10.11 17.77
N PHE A 203 6.43 -9.20 17.20
CA PHE A 203 6.65 -8.74 15.82
C PHE A 203 8.00 -8.07 15.64
N LYS A 204 8.40 -7.17 16.56
CA LYS A 204 9.68 -6.46 16.45
C LYS A 204 10.88 -7.40 16.48
N THR A 205 10.82 -8.45 17.30
CA THR A 205 11.88 -9.47 17.37
C THR A 205 11.86 -10.40 16.15
N LEU A 206 10.69 -10.87 15.71
CA LEU A 206 10.60 -11.79 14.57
C LEU A 206 10.87 -11.11 13.22
N ALA A 207 10.57 -9.82 13.08
CA ALA A 207 10.73 -9.04 11.85
C ALA A 207 11.79 -7.94 11.98
N GLU A 208 12.88 -8.24 12.69
CA GLU A 208 14.02 -7.32 12.81
C GLU A 208 14.77 -7.18 11.47
N SER A 209 14.98 -8.30 10.76
CA SER A 209 15.60 -8.32 9.43
C SER A 209 14.63 -7.90 8.32
N ASP A 210 15.17 -7.43 7.20
CA ASP A 210 14.36 -7.06 6.02
C ASP A 210 13.62 -8.26 5.42
N GLU A 211 14.24 -9.45 5.45
CA GLU A 211 13.60 -10.72 5.09
C GLU A 211 12.42 -11.04 6.02
N GLY A 212 12.58 -10.80 7.33
CA GLY A 212 11.54 -10.92 8.34
C GLY A 212 10.32 -10.04 8.03
N LYS A 213 10.56 -8.76 7.72
CA LYS A 213 9.51 -7.80 7.35
C LYS A 213 8.76 -8.24 6.09
N LEU A 214 9.48 -8.66 5.05
CA LEU A 214 8.88 -9.17 3.82
C LEU A 214 8.07 -10.45 4.07
N HIS A 215 8.57 -11.36 4.91
CA HIS A 215 7.87 -12.60 5.23
C HIS A 215 6.59 -12.35 6.04
N VAL A 216 6.59 -11.38 6.97
CA VAL A 216 5.36 -10.93 7.65
C VAL A 216 4.30 -10.47 6.65
N LEU A 217 4.70 -9.66 5.66
CA LEU A 217 3.79 -9.17 4.61
C LEU A 217 3.25 -10.32 3.74
N ARG A 218 4.10 -11.28 3.38
CA ARG A 218 3.72 -12.47 2.62
C ARG A 218 2.70 -13.34 3.38
N VAL A 219 2.98 -13.67 4.64
CA VAL A 219 2.07 -14.49 5.45
C VAL A 219 0.76 -13.75 5.70
N MET A 220 0.79 -12.43 5.95
CA MET A 220 -0.41 -11.62 6.09
C MET A 220 -1.27 -11.62 4.82
N TYR A 221 -0.64 -11.56 3.64
CA TYR A 221 -1.32 -11.70 2.36
C TYR A 221 -1.98 -13.07 2.22
N ASP A 222 -1.29 -14.17 2.55
CA ASP A 222 -1.85 -15.51 2.47
C ASP A 222 -3.10 -15.67 3.35
N VAL A 223 -3.13 -15.02 4.52
CA VAL A 223 -4.29 -15.01 5.43
C VAL A 223 -5.46 -14.19 4.85
N TRP A 224 -5.18 -13.06 4.20
CA TRP A 224 -6.18 -12.04 3.87
C TRP A 224 -6.34 -11.73 2.37
N LYS A 225 -5.82 -12.56 1.46
CA LYS A 225 -5.91 -12.34 0.00
C LYS A 225 -7.33 -12.13 -0.53
N ASN A 226 -8.34 -12.70 0.14
CA ASN A 226 -9.75 -12.51 -0.18
C ASN A 226 -10.35 -11.21 0.37
N HIS A 227 -9.64 -10.49 1.24
CA HIS A 227 -10.08 -9.25 1.89
C HIS A 227 -9.09 -8.10 1.70
N PRO A 228 -9.02 -7.49 0.49
CA PRO A 228 -8.09 -6.40 0.17
C PRO A 228 -8.13 -5.18 1.11
N GLN A 229 -9.32 -4.85 1.63
CA GLN A 229 -9.48 -3.77 2.62
C GLN A 229 -8.76 -4.09 3.94
N MET A 230 -8.81 -5.34 4.41
CA MET A 230 -8.08 -5.78 5.60
C MET A 230 -6.57 -5.66 5.39
N ILE A 231 -6.06 -6.15 4.25
CA ILE A 231 -4.65 -6.02 3.86
C ILE A 231 -4.21 -4.55 3.94
N SER A 232 -4.99 -3.65 3.34
CA SER A 232 -4.68 -2.22 3.32
C SER A 232 -4.56 -1.62 4.72
N VAL A 233 -5.48 -1.95 5.64
CA VAL A 233 -5.45 -1.39 6.99
C VAL A 233 -4.41 -2.05 7.90
N LEU A 234 -4.08 -3.32 7.68
CA LEU A 234 -3.01 -4.01 8.40
C LEU A 234 -1.64 -3.44 8.02
N ILE A 235 -1.36 -3.29 6.73
CA ILE A 235 -0.11 -2.66 6.26
C ILE A 235 0.00 -1.24 6.81
N ASP A 236 -1.10 -0.48 6.72
CA ASP A 236 -1.17 0.86 7.27
C ASP A 236 -0.80 0.90 8.75
N LYS A 237 -1.31 -0.03 9.55
CA LYS A 237 -1.02 -0.16 10.98
C LYS A 237 0.42 -0.60 11.22
N MET A 238 0.90 -1.62 10.52
CA MET A 238 2.26 -2.17 10.65
C MET A 238 3.34 -1.15 10.35
N ILE A 239 3.14 -0.27 9.35
CA ILE A 239 4.05 0.87 9.09
C ILE A 239 4.04 1.85 10.27
N ARG A 240 2.86 2.24 10.77
CA ARG A 240 2.77 3.22 11.88
C ARG A 240 3.38 2.71 13.19
N THR A 241 3.35 1.40 13.40
CA THR A 241 3.93 0.76 14.58
C THR A 241 5.34 0.22 14.30
N GLN A 242 5.94 0.53 13.16
CA GLN A 242 7.30 0.12 12.80
C GLN A 242 7.54 -1.40 12.85
N ILE A 243 6.49 -2.20 12.60
CA ILE A 243 6.63 -3.65 12.39
C ILE A 243 7.30 -3.89 11.04
N VAL A 244 6.90 -3.11 10.04
CA VAL A 244 7.56 -3.03 8.72
C VAL A 244 7.81 -1.56 8.38
N ASP A 245 8.74 -1.31 7.47
CA ASP A 245 9.00 0.01 6.93
C ASP A 245 8.41 0.19 5.52
N CYS A 246 8.53 1.40 4.97
CA CYS A 246 7.98 1.71 3.65
C CYS A 246 8.71 0.95 2.52
N ALA A 247 10.01 0.68 2.68
CA ALA A 247 10.81 0.00 1.67
C ALA A 247 10.43 -1.48 1.56
N ALA A 248 10.19 -2.17 2.68
CA ALA A 248 9.67 -3.53 2.70
C ALA A 248 8.31 -3.63 1.99
N VAL A 249 7.40 -2.67 2.22
CA VAL A 249 6.10 -2.65 1.54
C VAL A 249 6.24 -2.38 0.04
N ALA A 250 7.14 -1.47 -0.37
CA ALA A 250 7.42 -1.24 -1.78
C ALA A 250 7.97 -2.51 -2.44
N ASN A 251 8.95 -3.17 -1.85
CA ASN A 251 9.49 -4.43 -2.38
C ASN A 251 8.45 -5.55 -2.44
N TRP A 252 7.58 -5.67 -1.42
CA TRP A 252 6.49 -6.64 -1.40
C TRP A 252 5.49 -6.42 -2.54
N ILE A 253 5.13 -5.16 -2.86
CA ILE A 253 4.20 -4.84 -3.97
C ILE A 253 4.68 -5.36 -5.32
N PHE A 254 6.00 -5.38 -5.54
CA PHE A 254 6.63 -5.89 -6.76
C PHE A 254 7.10 -7.33 -6.64
N SER A 255 6.71 -8.04 -5.57
CA SER A 255 7.14 -9.42 -5.36
C SER A 255 6.36 -10.41 -6.25
N PRO A 256 6.94 -11.59 -6.53
CA PRO A 256 6.27 -12.60 -7.34
C PRO A 256 4.92 -13.06 -6.77
N GLU A 257 4.76 -13.06 -5.45
CA GLU A 257 3.52 -13.46 -4.78
C GLU A 257 2.33 -12.54 -5.12
N LEU A 258 2.59 -11.26 -5.42
CA LEU A 258 1.57 -10.30 -5.83
C LEU A 258 1.40 -10.17 -7.35
N SER A 259 2.15 -10.92 -8.15
CA SER A 259 2.10 -10.83 -9.62
C SER A 259 0.69 -10.93 -10.21
N HIS A 260 -0.14 -11.83 -9.67
CA HIS A 260 -1.54 -12.02 -10.11
C HIS A 260 -2.46 -10.85 -9.72
N ASP A 261 -2.17 -10.18 -8.60
CA ASP A 261 -2.97 -9.05 -8.10
C ASP A 261 -2.40 -7.70 -8.52
N PHE A 262 -1.21 -7.66 -9.13
CA PHE A 262 -0.43 -6.45 -9.43
C PHE A 262 -1.24 -5.36 -10.13
N THR A 263 -2.13 -5.75 -11.05
CA THR A 263 -2.93 -4.76 -11.80
C THR A 263 -4.15 -4.26 -11.04
N ARG A 264 -4.49 -4.84 -9.87
CA ARG A 264 -5.70 -4.49 -9.10
C ARG A 264 -5.52 -3.18 -8.35
N LEU A 265 -6.63 -2.45 -8.19
CA LEU A 265 -6.61 -1.09 -7.63
C LEU A 265 -5.98 -1.04 -6.24
N TYR A 266 -6.33 -2.00 -5.37
CA TYR A 266 -5.93 -1.98 -3.96
C TYR A 266 -4.41 -2.01 -3.74
N ILE A 267 -3.64 -2.64 -4.64
CA ILE A 267 -2.17 -2.68 -4.59
C ILE A 267 -1.61 -1.25 -4.68
N TRP A 268 -2.13 -0.46 -5.61
CA TRP A 268 -1.71 0.92 -5.84
C TRP A 268 -2.24 1.87 -4.76
N GLU A 269 -3.42 1.57 -4.18
CA GLU A 269 -3.89 2.28 -2.99
C GLU A 269 -2.93 2.12 -1.82
N ILE A 270 -2.40 0.90 -1.61
CA ILE A 270 -1.40 0.60 -0.58
C ILE A 270 -0.09 1.33 -0.88
N LEU A 271 0.42 1.25 -2.11
CA LEU A 271 1.68 1.91 -2.50
C LEU A 271 1.61 3.42 -2.23
N HIS A 272 0.58 4.07 -2.74
CA HIS A 272 0.42 5.51 -2.57
C HIS A 272 0.09 5.91 -1.13
N SER A 273 -0.59 5.06 -0.36
CA SER A 273 -0.77 5.29 1.08
C SER A 273 0.57 5.26 1.82
N THR A 274 1.44 4.32 1.46
CA THR A 274 2.80 4.18 1.99
C THR A 274 3.64 5.41 1.67
N ILE A 275 3.70 5.83 0.40
CA ILE A 275 4.40 7.06 -0.01
C ILE A 275 3.87 8.28 0.74
N ARG A 276 2.54 8.45 0.86
CA ARG A 276 1.94 9.58 1.60
C ARG A 276 2.35 9.59 3.07
N LYS A 277 2.48 8.44 3.72
CA LYS A 277 2.96 8.36 5.11
C LYS A 277 4.41 8.82 5.21
N MET A 278 5.27 8.34 4.30
CA MET A 278 6.67 8.77 4.24
C MET A 278 6.78 10.28 4.05
N ASN A 279 6.04 10.83 3.10
CA ASN A 279 6.02 12.28 2.85
C ASN A 279 5.54 13.07 4.08
N LYS A 280 4.48 12.59 4.76
CA LYS A 280 3.99 13.23 5.99
C LYS A 280 4.98 13.10 7.15
N HIS A 281 5.76 12.02 7.21
CA HIS A 281 6.80 11.84 8.22
C HIS A 281 7.91 12.89 8.06
N VAL A 282 8.44 13.04 6.85
CA VAL A 282 9.44 14.09 6.51
C VAL A 282 8.90 15.48 6.84
N GLN A 283 7.70 15.81 6.35
CA GLN A 283 7.07 17.12 6.62
C GLN A 283 6.85 17.39 8.11
N LYS A 284 6.58 16.34 8.90
CA LYS A 284 6.40 16.49 10.35
C LYS A 284 7.71 16.87 11.02
N ILE A 285 8.79 16.15 10.73
CA ILE A 285 10.11 16.42 11.34
C ILE A 285 10.65 17.77 10.87
N GLN A 286 10.46 18.12 9.58
CA GLN A 286 10.83 19.43 9.04
C GLN A 286 10.12 20.58 9.77
N ARG A 287 8.81 20.46 10.00
CA ARG A 287 8.07 21.47 10.79
C ARG A 287 8.57 21.56 12.23
N GLU A 288 8.85 20.43 12.88
CA GLU A 288 9.41 20.42 14.25
C GLU A 288 10.78 21.15 14.30
N LEU A 289 11.62 20.96 13.28
CA LEU A 289 12.90 21.64 13.13
C LEU A 289 12.72 23.16 12.93
N GLU A 290 11.84 23.56 12.00
CA GLU A 290 11.53 24.98 11.73
C GLU A 290 10.94 25.68 12.95
N GLU A 291 10.04 25.03 13.68
CA GLU A 291 9.47 25.55 14.93
C GLU A 291 10.54 25.73 16.02
N THR A 292 11.52 24.82 16.09
CA THR A 292 12.60 24.91 17.08
C THR A 292 13.59 26.01 16.72
N LYS A 293 13.98 26.12 15.44
CA LYS A 293 14.79 27.24 14.93
C LYS A 293 14.11 28.59 15.17
N GLY A 294 12.81 28.68 14.89
CA GLY A 294 12.03 29.89 15.13
C GLY A 294 11.88 30.28 16.61
N LYS A 295 12.03 29.33 17.56
CA LYS A 295 12.09 29.63 19.00
C LYS A 295 13.44 30.26 19.37
N LEU A 296 14.53 29.69 18.87
CA LEU A 296 15.88 30.22 19.09
C LEU A 296 16.01 31.64 18.53
N GLU A 297 15.54 31.89 17.30
CA GLU A 297 15.53 33.24 16.71
C GLU A 297 14.71 34.25 17.52
N LYS A 298 13.59 33.84 18.10
CA LYS A 298 12.77 34.71 18.97
C LYS A 298 13.46 35.00 20.29
N GLN A 299 14.22 34.05 20.84
CA GLN A 299 15.02 34.23 22.04
C GLN A 299 16.14 35.24 21.77
N HIS A 300 16.84 35.11 20.64
CA HIS A 300 17.85 36.08 20.20
C HIS A 300 17.27 37.49 20.00
N LYS A 301 16.14 37.62 19.28
CA LYS A 301 15.50 38.94 19.07
C LYS A 301 15.02 39.63 20.35
N ARG A 302 14.58 38.85 21.36
CA ARG A 302 14.19 39.41 22.67
C ARG A 302 15.40 39.95 23.41
N ARG A 303 16.52 39.24 23.36
CA ARG A 303 17.80 39.67 23.95
C ARG A 303 18.37 40.90 23.25
N ASP A 304 18.29 40.99 21.92
CA ASP A 304 18.72 42.20 21.20
C ASP A 304 17.88 43.45 21.53
N SER A 305 16.71 43.28 22.17
CA SER A 305 15.81 44.38 22.55
C SER A 305 15.92 44.78 24.03
N ASP A 306 16.44 43.90 24.89
CA ASP A 306 16.71 44.15 26.30
C ASP A 306 18.22 44.34 26.45
N ASP A 307 18.67 45.58 26.71
CA ASP A 307 20.07 46.04 26.84
C ASP A 307 20.83 45.43 28.06
N ASP A 308 20.55 44.17 28.42
CA ASP A 308 21.17 43.45 29.52
C ASP A 308 22.34 42.58 29.02
N ASP A 309 23.54 42.98 29.46
CA ASP A 309 24.85 42.37 29.20
C ASP A 309 25.00 41.04 29.97
N ASP A 310 24.17 40.04 29.65
CA ASP A 310 24.08 38.79 30.42
C ASP A 310 24.99 37.70 29.85
N ARG A 311 26.14 37.50 30.52
CA ARG A 311 27.18 36.48 30.24
C ARG A 311 26.71 35.02 30.40
N ASN A 312 25.41 34.79 30.53
CA ASN A 312 24.78 33.47 30.70
C ASN A 312 24.05 32.98 29.43
N SER A 313 24.09 33.75 28.34
CA SER A 313 23.41 33.49 27.06
C SER A 313 23.75 32.13 26.43
N ASP A 314 25.05 31.77 26.40
CA ASP A 314 25.54 30.51 25.81
C ASP A 314 25.00 29.27 26.54
N ARG A 315 24.67 29.40 27.85
CA ARG A 315 24.15 28.27 28.65
C ARG A 315 22.68 27.99 28.41
N GLU A 316 21.90 29.00 28.02
CA GLU A 316 20.47 28.85 27.76
C GLU A 316 20.15 28.45 26.32
N ASP A 317 21.03 28.78 25.37
CA ASP A 317 20.87 28.44 23.96
C ASP A 317 21.34 27.02 23.65
N GLY A 318 22.37 26.53 24.36
CA GLY A 318 22.95 25.20 24.19
C GLY A 318 21.93 24.04 24.10
N PRO A 319 20.90 23.95 24.97
CA PRO A 319 19.88 22.91 24.88
C PRO A 319 19.02 22.97 23.60
N LEU A 320 18.72 24.18 23.11
CA LEU A 320 17.94 24.38 21.89
C LEU A 320 18.80 24.12 20.65
N GLU A 321 20.07 24.51 20.68
CA GLU A 321 21.03 24.22 19.62
C GLU A 321 21.27 22.71 19.47
N GLU A 322 21.49 22.00 20.59
CA GLU A 322 21.62 20.53 20.59
C GLU A 322 20.33 19.84 20.09
N GLN A 323 19.16 20.39 20.43
CA GLN A 323 17.88 19.91 19.90
C GLN A 323 17.75 20.16 18.40
N ILE A 324 18.19 21.31 17.90
CA ILE A 324 18.19 21.66 16.47
C ILE A 324 19.12 20.72 15.71
N GLU A 325 20.32 20.44 16.22
CA GLU A 325 21.29 19.52 15.61
C GLU A 325 20.69 18.11 15.50
N ARG A 326 20.13 17.58 16.59
CA ARG A 326 19.44 16.27 16.58
C ARG A 326 18.24 16.22 15.63
N LEU A 327 17.48 17.31 15.50
CA LEU A 327 16.37 17.39 14.56
C LEU A 327 16.85 17.50 13.12
N GLN A 328 17.96 18.19 12.87
CA GLN A 328 18.59 18.31 11.56
C GLN A 328 19.04 16.93 11.06
N GLU A 329 19.76 16.16 11.89
CA GLU A 329 20.15 14.77 11.57
C GLU A 329 18.93 13.89 11.26
N LYS A 330 17.85 14.03 12.05
CA LYS A 330 16.59 13.29 11.80
C LYS A 330 15.92 13.68 10.49
N VAL A 331 15.95 14.96 10.11
CA VAL A 331 15.41 15.41 8.82
C VAL A 331 16.22 14.79 7.68
N GLU A 332 17.55 14.81 7.77
CA GLU A 332 18.43 14.24 6.74
C GLU A 332 18.21 12.73 6.59
N SER A 333 18.11 12.00 7.71
CA SER A 333 17.78 10.57 7.71
C SER A 333 16.41 10.31 7.08
N ALA A 334 15.38 11.07 7.47
CA ALA A 334 14.03 10.88 6.94
C ALA A 334 13.93 11.26 5.44
N GLN A 335 14.64 12.29 5.00
CA GLN A 335 14.74 12.64 3.58
C GLN A 335 15.49 11.58 2.77
N SER A 336 16.54 10.98 3.36
CA SER A 336 17.26 9.85 2.76
C SER A 336 16.34 8.63 2.60
N GLU A 337 15.58 8.27 3.64
CA GLU A 337 14.57 7.21 3.56
C GLU A 337 13.50 7.48 2.50
N GLN A 338 13.02 8.73 2.40
CA GLN A 338 12.04 9.14 1.39
C GLN A 338 12.62 9.01 -0.03
N LYS A 339 13.83 9.50 -0.24
CA LYS A 339 14.54 9.37 -1.52
C LYS A 339 14.72 7.89 -1.88
N ASN A 340 15.22 7.08 -0.95
CA ASN A 340 15.45 5.66 -1.15
C ASN A 340 14.15 4.90 -1.47
N LEU A 341 13.03 5.26 -0.84
CA LEU A 341 11.72 4.69 -1.18
C LEU A 341 11.36 4.93 -2.66
N PHE A 342 11.52 6.16 -3.15
CA PHE A 342 11.27 6.45 -4.57
C PHE A 342 12.25 5.71 -5.48
N LEU A 343 13.54 5.66 -5.14
CA LEU A 343 14.54 4.93 -5.92
C LEU A 343 14.19 3.44 -6.03
N VAL A 344 13.81 2.79 -4.92
CA VAL A 344 13.36 1.38 -4.92
C VAL A 344 12.15 1.20 -5.82
N ILE A 345 11.14 2.08 -5.72
CA ILE A 345 9.95 2.00 -6.57
C ILE A 345 10.32 2.11 -8.06
N PHE A 346 11.14 3.08 -8.43
CA PHE A 346 11.57 3.27 -9.82
C PHE A 346 12.43 2.11 -10.32
N GLN A 347 13.37 1.61 -9.52
CA GLN A 347 14.17 0.43 -9.87
C GLN A 347 13.29 -0.79 -10.15
N ARG A 348 12.27 -1.04 -9.31
CA ARG A 348 11.35 -2.16 -9.52
C ARG A 348 10.51 -1.99 -10.79
N PHE A 349 10.02 -0.79 -11.07
CA PHE A 349 9.32 -0.51 -12.34
C PHE A 349 10.22 -0.72 -13.55
N ILE A 350 11.43 -0.15 -13.53
CA ILE A 350 12.42 -0.29 -14.61
C ILE A 350 12.71 -1.77 -14.86
N MET A 351 12.97 -2.54 -13.79
CA MET A 351 13.25 -3.97 -13.87
C MET A 351 12.09 -4.75 -14.54
N LEU A 352 10.86 -4.58 -14.05
CA LEU A 352 9.69 -5.31 -14.58
C LEU A 352 9.33 -4.91 -16.02
N LEU A 353 9.41 -3.61 -16.34
CA LEU A 353 9.15 -3.13 -17.70
C LEU A 353 10.24 -3.62 -18.66
N THR A 354 11.50 -3.59 -18.26
CA THR A 354 12.62 -4.11 -19.07
C THR A 354 12.48 -5.61 -19.30
N GLU A 355 12.18 -6.40 -18.27
CA GLU A 355 11.93 -7.84 -18.39
C GLU A 355 10.79 -8.13 -19.38
N HIS A 356 9.69 -7.38 -19.30
CA HIS A 356 8.58 -7.50 -20.24
C HIS A 356 8.99 -7.17 -21.67
N LEU A 357 9.67 -6.05 -21.89
CA LEU A 357 10.09 -5.59 -23.22
C LEU A 357 11.05 -6.60 -23.88
N VAL A 358 12.06 -7.08 -23.14
CA VAL A 358 13.00 -8.10 -23.62
C VAL A 358 12.28 -9.41 -23.94
N ARG A 359 11.32 -9.83 -23.10
CA ARG A 359 10.50 -11.02 -23.36
C ARG A 359 9.65 -10.85 -24.61
N CYS A 360 9.09 -9.65 -24.84
CA CYS A 360 8.28 -9.38 -26.02
C CYS A 360 9.11 -9.38 -27.30
N GLU A 361 10.28 -8.75 -27.27
CA GLU A 361 11.24 -8.75 -28.39
C GLU A 361 11.71 -10.17 -28.72
N THR A 362 12.13 -10.93 -27.71
CA THR A 362 12.61 -12.32 -27.88
C THR A 362 11.50 -13.25 -28.37
N GLY A 363 10.27 -13.07 -27.87
CA GLY A 363 9.12 -13.91 -28.20
C GLY A 363 8.37 -13.52 -29.47
N GLY A 364 8.69 -12.36 -30.07
CA GLY A 364 7.91 -11.80 -31.19
C GLY A 364 6.44 -11.52 -30.83
N ILE A 365 6.16 -11.25 -29.55
CA ILE A 365 4.80 -10.96 -29.05
C ILE A 365 4.61 -9.45 -28.90
N ASP A 366 3.35 -9.01 -28.96
CA ASP A 366 3.01 -7.59 -28.81
C ASP A 366 3.44 -7.04 -27.44
N VAL A 367 4.03 -5.85 -27.45
CA VAL A 367 4.41 -5.10 -26.24
C VAL A 367 3.16 -4.51 -25.57
N ILE A 368 2.16 -4.10 -26.36
CA ILE A 368 1.00 -3.36 -25.86
C ILE A 368 -0.07 -4.30 -25.28
N THR A 369 0.31 -4.97 -24.20
CA THR A 369 -0.59 -5.82 -23.42
C THR A 369 -1.39 -5.00 -22.38
N PRO A 370 -2.54 -5.50 -21.87
CA PRO A 370 -3.25 -4.84 -20.78
C PRO A 370 -2.39 -4.69 -19.51
N TRP A 371 -1.55 -5.68 -19.21
CA TRP A 371 -0.57 -5.60 -18.12
C TRP A 371 0.44 -4.48 -18.34
N TYR A 372 0.99 -4.37 -19.56
CA TYR A 372 1.97 -3.32 -19.90
C TYR A 372 1.35 -1.92 -19.80
N LYS A 373 0.13 -1.72 -20.35
CA LYS A 373 -0.62 -0.47 -20.19
C LYS A 373 -0.75 -0.10 -18.71
N ASN A 374 -1.16 -1.04 -17.87
CA ASN A 374 -1.29 -0.80 -16.43
C ASN A 374 0.07 -0.44 -15.81
N CYS A 375 1.10 -1.25 -16.02
CA CYS A 375 2.43 -1.04 -15.41
C CYS A 375 3.03 0.33 -15.79
N THR A 376 3.00 0.68 -17.08
CA THR A 376 3.52 1.95 -17.60
C THR A 376 2.71 3.15 -17.10
N GLU A 377 1.38 3.06 -17.08
CA GLU A 377 0.53 4.15 -16.56
C GLU A 377 0.61 4.28 -15.03
N ARG A 378 0.96 3.21 -14.30
CA ARG A 378 1.24 3.26 -12.86
C ARG A 378 2.58 3.91 -12.56
N LEU A 379 3.61 3.66 -13.37
CA LEU A 379 4.86 4.44 -13.33
C LEU A 379 4.58 5.93 -13.56
N GLN A 380 3.78 6.25 -14.58
CA GLN A 380 3.35 7.63 -14.84
C GLN A 380 2.60 8.23 -13.64
N GLN A 381 1.74 7.46 -12.98
CA GLN A 381 1.00 7.90 -11.79
C GLN A 381 1.92 8.27 -10.62
N ILE A 382 3.04 7.57 -10.42
CA ILE A 382 4.04 7.94 -9.39
C ILE A 382 4.52 9.37 -9.63
N PHE A 383 4.93 9.69 -10.86
CA PHE A 383 5.37 11.02 -11.25
C PHE A 383 4.27 12.07 -11.06
N LEU A 384 3.07 11.82 -11.59
CA LEU A 384 1.96 12.78 -11.53
C LEU A 384 1.52 13.09 -10.09
N GLN A 385 1.49 12.09 -9.21
CA GLN A 385 0.96 12.27 -7.87
C GLN A 385 1.98 12.88 -6.89
N HIS A 386 3.29 12.71 -7.14
CA HIS A 386 4.36 13.13 -6.22
C HIS A 386 5.38 14.05 -6.89
N HIS A 387 5.02 14.71 -7.99
CA HIS A 387 5.91 15.53 -8.82
C HIS A 387 6.77 16.50 -8.01
N GLN A 388 6.18 17.25 -7.07
CA GLN A 388 6.88 18.25 -6.25
C GLN A 388 8.06 17.68 -5.45
N ILE A 389 7.93 16.44 -4.98
CA ILE A 389 8.96 15.77 -4.19
C ILE A 389 9.99 15.15 -5.14
N ILE A 390 9.52 14.49 -6.20
CA ILE A 390 10.39 13.82 -7.17
C ILE A 390 11.32 14.81 -7.87
N HIS A 391 10.88 16.06 -8.10
CA HIS A 391 11.74 17.10 -8.66
C HIS A 391 13.01 17.38 -7.84
N GLN A 392 13.00 17.12 -6.53
CA GLN A 392 14.19 17.28 -5.68
C GLN A 392 15.26 16.22 -5.99
N TYR A 393 14.90 15.15 -6.68
CA TYR A 393 15.77 14.01 -6.97
C TYR A 393 16.18 13.92 -8.45
N MET A 394 15.85 14.92 -9.28
CA MET A 394 16.09 14.94 -10.73
C MET A 394 17.51 14.50 -11.10
N VAL A 395 18.52 15.13 -10.51
CA VAL A 395 19.94 14.83 -10.79
C VAL A 395 20.28 13.36 -10.50
N THR A 396 19.70 12.78 -9.45
CA THR A 396 19.93 11.35 -9.15
C THR A 396 19.19 10.46 -10.15
N LEU A 397 17.96 10.83 -10.52
CA LEU A 397 17.14 10.07 -11.45
C LEU A 397 17.76 10.04 -12.85
N GLU A 398 18.18 11.18 -13.38
CA GLU A 398 18.81 11.31 -14.70
C GLU A 398 20.13 10.54 -14.80
N ASN A 399 20.96 10.63 -13.75
CA ASN A 399 22.31 10.06 -13.79
C ASN A 399 22.35 8.56 -13.44
N LEU A 400 21.43 8.06 -12.60
CA LEU A 400 21.52 6.69 -12.06
C LEU A 400 20.41 5.74 -12.51
N LEU A 401 19.21 6.24 -12.82
CA LEU A 401 18.06 5.38 -13.14
C LEU A 401 17.58 5.58 -14.57
N PHE A 402 17.16 6.79 -14.93
CA PHE A 402 16.57 7.15 -16.21
C PHE A 402 17.62 7.64 -17.22
N THR A 403 18.64 6.82 -17.46
CA THR A 403 19.76 7.13 -18.37
C THR A 403 19.36 6.92 -19.84
N ALA A 404 20.20 7.42 -20.77
CA ALA A 404 20.01 7.23 -22.20
C ALA A 404 20.10 5.77 -22.68
N GLU A 405 20.59 4.86 -21.83
CA GLU A 405 20.70 3.42 -22.13
C GLU A 405 19.39 2.67 -21.88
N LEU A 406 18.44 3.26 -21.16
CA LEU A 406 17.14 2.63 -20.94
C LEU A 406 16.31 2.59 -22.21
N ASP A 407 15.47 1.56 -22.30
CA ASP A 407 14.51 1.44 -23.39
C ASP A 407 13.64 2.71 -23.51
N HIS A 408 13.49 3.16 -24.75
CA HIS A 408 12.80 4.40 -25.10
C HIS A 408 11.37 4.48 -24.58
N HIS A 409 10.66 3.35 -24.41
CA HIS A 409 9.31 3.36 -23.87
C HIS A 409 9.27 3.78 -22.39
N ILE A 410 10.23 3.30 -21.60
CA ILE A 410 10.34 3.65 -20.17
C ILE A 410 10.81 5.09 -20.05
N LEU A 411 11.84 5.46 -20.85
CA LEU A 411 12.41 6.81 -20.84
C LEU A 411 11.37 7.87 -21.26
N ALA A 412 10.46 7.55 -22.18
CA ALA A 412 9.39 8.44 -22.60
C ALA A 412 8.49 8.89 -21.43
N VAL A 413 8.21 8.01 -20.46
CA VAL A 413 7.43 8.37 -19.26
C VAL A 413 8.15 9.43 -18.42
N PHE A 414 9.47 9.27 -18.26
CA PHE A 414 10.30 10.23 -17.54
C PHE A 414 10.42 11.57 -18.29
N GLN A 415 10.57 11.54 -19.61
CA GLN A 415 10.61 12.74 -20.45
C GLN A 415 9.29 13.53 -20.40
N GLN A 416 8.14 12.83 -20.42
CA GLN A 416 6.83 13.45 -20.22
C GLN A 416 6.73 14.17 -18.87
N PHE A 417 7.29 13.57 -17.82
CA PHE A 417 7.35 14.20 -16.50
C PHE A 417 8.23 15.47 -16.50
N CYS A 418 9.40 15.42 -17.14
CA CYS A 418 10.29 16.57 -17.27
C CYS A 418 9.60 17.74 -18.00
N ALA A 419 8.80 17.43 -19.03
CA ALA A 419 8.05 18.41 -19.81
C ALA A 419 6.96 19.16 -19.01
N LEU A 420 6.58 18.71 -17.80
CA LEU A 420 5.60 19.41 -16.96
C LEU A 420 6.15 20.72 -16.35
N GLN A 421 7.46 20.94 -16.41
CA GLN A 421 8.14 22.13 -15.90
C GLN A 421 8.83 22.95 -17.01
N THR A 422 8.82 22.45 -18.26
CA THR A 422 9.37 23.15 -19.43
C THR A 422 8.27 23.96 -20.07
#